data_AF-A0A1S3QNL8-F1
#
_entry.id   AF-A0A1S3QNL8-F1
#
_cell.length_a   1.000
_cell.length_b   1.000
_cell.length_c   1.000
_cell.angle_alpha   90.00
_cell.angle_beta   90.00
_cell.angle_gamma   90.00
#
_symmetry.space_group_name_H-M   'P 1'
#
loop_
_entity.id
_entity.type
_entity.pdbx_description
1 polymer ?
#
loop_
_entity_poly.entity_id
_entity_poly.type
_entity_poly.pdbx_seq_one_letter_code
_entity_poly.pdbx_strand_id
1 'polypeptide(L)'
;MFRNVTLKCLTEIAGVSVSQYEEQFVNLFTLTMCQLKQMLPLNTNIRLAYSNGKDDEQNFIQNLSLFLCTFLKEHGQLIEKRPNLRETLMEALHYMLLVSEVEETEIFKICLEYWNHLAAELYRESPFSTSTSPLLSGSQHFDVPPRRQLYLPVLSKVRLLMVSRMAKPEEVLVVENDQGEVVREFMKDTDSINLYKNMRETLVYLTHLDYADTERIMTEKLHNQVNGTEWSWKNLNTLCWAIGSISGAMHEEDEKRFLVTVIKDLLGLCEQKRGKDNKAIIASNIMYIVGQYPRFLRAHWKFLKTVVNKLFEFMHETHDGVQDMACDTFIKIAQKCRRHFVQVQVGEVMPFIDEILNNINTIICDLQPQQVHTFYEAVGYMIGAQTDQAVQEHIIEKYMLLPNQVWDSIIQQATKVRHSCNNQSIHSCNNQSIHSCNNQSIHCVIIHFIFCTCFVNKLKSASENMTG
;
A
#
# COMPACT_ATOMS: atom_id res chain seq x y z
N MET A 1 -21.08 -34.34 16.82
CA MET A 1 -19.91 -35.25 16.83
C MET A 1 -19.33 -35.46 15.43
N PHE A 2 -20.10 -35.91 14.42
CA PHE A 2 -19.54 -36.27 13.11
C PHE A 2 -19.40 -35.11 12.09
N ARG A 3 -20.04 -33.95 12.31
CA ARG A 3 -20.10 -32.83 11.34
C ARG A 3 -18.75 -32.43 10.74
N ASN A 4 -17.71 -32.33 11.56
CA ASN A 4 -16.39 -31.86 11.12
C ASN A 4 -15.70 -32.88 10.22
N VAL A 5 -15.68 -34.15 10.62
CA VAL A 5 -15.05 -35.21 9.84
C VAL A 5 -15.82 -35.43 8.53
N THR A 6 -17.16 -35.43 8.59
CA THR A 6 -17.98 -35.54 7.39
C THR A 6 -17.69 -34.41 6.41
N LEU A 7 -17.68 -33.15 6.87
CA LEU A 7 -17.43 -32.02 5.98
C LEU A 7 -16.02 -32.05 5.38
N LYS A 8 -15.00 -32.45 6.14
CA LYS A 8 -13.65 -32.68 5.60
C LYS A 8 -13.65 -33.72 4.48
N CYS A 9 -14.33 -34.86 4.66
CA CYS A 9 -14.45 -35.85 3.59
C CYS A 9 -15.16 -35.29 2.35
N LEU A 10 -16.21 -34.48 2.53
CA LEU A 10 -16.90 -33.83 1.41
C LEU A 10 -16.00 -32.82 0.70
N THR A 11 -15.13 -32.10 1.42
CA THR A 11 -14.11 -31.22 0.84
C THR A 11 -13.11 -31.98 -0.02
N GLU A 12 -12.59 -33.11 0.47
CA GLU A 12 -11.67 -33.95 -0.31
C GLU A 12 -12.33 -34.48 -1.58
N ILE A 13 -13.60 -34.91 -1.50
CA ILE A 13 -14.37 -35.34 -2.67
C ILE A 13 -14.59 -34.16 -3.64
N ALA A 14 -14.91 -32.97 -3.13
CA ALA A 14 -15.12 -31.77 -3.93
C ALA A 14 -13.86 -31.25 -4.63
N GLY A 15 -12.67 -31.69 -4.21
CA GLY A 15 -11.40 -31.35 -4.86
C GLY A 15 -11.04 -32.27 -6.03
N VAL A 16 -11.84 -33.29 -6.34
CA VAL A 16 -11.55 -34.25 -7.40
C VAL A 16 -11.92 -33.68 -8.77
N SER A 17 -10.91 -33.42 -9.60
CA SER A 17 -11.07 -32.83 -10.95
C SER A 17 -11.33 -33.90 -12.03
N VAL A 18 -12.58 -34.37 -12.16
CA VAL A 18 -12.97 -35.40 -13.14
C VAL A 18 -14.31 -35.09 -13.82
N SER A 19 -14.39 -35.23 -15.14
CA SER A 19 -15.61 -34.89 -15.91
C SER A 19 -16.66 -36.01 -15.92
N GLN A 20 -16.31 -37.24 -15.55
CA GLN A 20 -17.24 -38.37 -15.59
C GLN A 20 -18.34 -38.30 -14.51
N TYR A 21 -18.16 -37.45 -13.49
CA TYR A 21 -19.01 -37.40 -12.31
C TYR A 21 -19.72 -36.04 -12.09
N GLU A 22 -19.94 -35.26 -13.15
CA GLU A 22 -20.57 -33.93 -13.06
C GLU A 22 -21.89 -33.94 -12.27
N GLU A 23 -22.77 -34.91 -12.54
CA GLU A 23 -24.06 -35.03 -11.84
C GLU A 23 -23.89 -35.38 -10.35
N GLN A 24 -22.88 -36.17 -10.01
CA GLN A 24 -22.56 -36.52 -8.62
C GLN A 24 -22.04 -35.29 -7.87
N PHE A 25 -21.23 -34.43 -8.49
CA PHE A 25 -20.79 -33.17 -7.88
C PHE A 25 -21.94 -32.19 -7.66
N VAL A 26 -22.88 -32.12 -8.60
CA VAL A 26 -24.10 -31.31 -8.44
C VAL A 26 -24.94 -31.81 -7.28
N ASN A 27 -25.13 -33.13 -7.17
CA ASN A 27 -25.85 -33.74 -6.06
C ASN A 27 -25.14 -33.52 -4.71
N LEU A 28 -23.82 -33.67 -4.68
CA LEU A 28 -22.98 -33.37 -3.52
C LEU A 28 -23.24 -31.95 -3.02
N PHE A 29 -23.15 -30.96 -3.91
CA PHE A 29 -23.36 -29.56 -3.55
C PHE A 29 -24.78 -29.29 -3.08
N THR A 30 -25.78 -29.76 -3.82
CA THR A 30 -27.19 -29.52 -3.53
C THR A 30 -27.60 -30.10 -2.17
N LEU A 31 -27.20 -31.34 -1.88
CA LEU A 31 -27.49 -32.00 -0.61
C LEU A 31 -26.73 -31.35 0.55
N THR A 32 -25.46 -30.99 0.34
CA THR A 32 -24.65 -30.32 1.37
C THR A 32 -25.23 -28.96 1.72
N MET A 33 -25.62 -28.16 0.73
CA MET A 33 -26.25 -26.86 0.95
C MET A 33 -27.60 -26.97 1.65
N CYS A 34 -28.40 -27.99 1.31
CA CYS A 34 -29.67 -28.25 2.00
C CYS A 34 -29.47 -28.54 3.50
N GLN A 35 -28.47 -29.36 3.84
CA GLN A 35 -28.14 -29.66 5.24
C GLN A 35 -27.50 -28.47 5.95
N LEU A 36 -26.62 -27.73 5.26
CA LEU A 36 -25.97 -26.55 5.82
C LEU A 36 -27.00 -25.49 6.26
N LYS A 37 -28.04 -25.25 5.46
CA LYS A 37 -29.12 -24.30 5.81
C LYS A 37 -29.89 -24.68 7.07
N GLN A 38 -30.03 -25.97 7.35
CA GLN A 38 -30.65 -26.46 8.57
C GLN A 38 -29.72 -26.31 9.78
N MET A 39 -28.42 -26.54 9.58
CA MET A 39 -27.41 -26.47 10.65
C MET A 39 -26.99 -25.04 11.00
N LEU A 40 -26.94 -24.16 10.01
CA LEU A 40 -26.44 -22.79 10.12
C LEU A 40 -27.33 -21.85 9.29
N PRO A 41 -28.41 -21.31 9.85
CA PRO A 41 -29.31 -20.40 9.13
C PRO A 41 -28.57 -19.20 8.52
N LEU A 42 -28.98 -18.76 7.32
CA LEU A 42 -28.31 -17.67 6.57
C LEU A 42 -28.35 -16.30 7.28
N ASN A 43 -29.25 -16.11 8.25
CA ASN A 43 -29.31 -14.89 9.07
C ASN A 43 -28.38 -14.94 10.30
N THR A 44 -27.63 -16.02 10.48
CA THR A 44 -26.68 -16.15 11.60
C THR A 44 -25.51 -15.20 11.41
N ASN A 45 -25.17 -14.43 12.44
CA ASN A 45 -23.92 -13.66 12.45
C ASN A 45 -22.73 -14.60 12.73
N ILE A 46 -22.13 -15.12 11.65
CA ILE A 46 -21.04 -16.11 11.74
C ILE A 46 -19.81 -15.54 12.47
N ARG A 47 -19.51 -14.25 12.31
CA ARG A 47 -18.43 -13.58 13.06
C ARG A 47 -18.63 -13.72 14.58
N LEU A 48 -19.82 -13.40 15.07
CA LEU A 48 -20.13 -13.54 16.51
C LEU A 48 -20.24 -14.99 16.94
N ALA A 49 -20.79 -15.88 16.09
CA ALA A 49 -20.87 -17.30 16.39
C ALA A 49 -19.48 -17.94 16.51
N TYR A 50 -18.52 -17.52 15.68
CA TYR A 50 -17.13 -17.96 15.75
C TYR A 50 -16.43 -17.44 17.01
N SER A 51 -16.56 -16.13 17.28
CA SER A 51 -15.91 -15.48 18.43
C SER A 51 -16.37 -16.05 19.78
N ASN A 52 -17.63 -16.47 19.89
CA ASN A 52 -18.19 -17.05 21.11
C ASN A 52 -18.24 -18.58 21.07
N GLY A 53 -17.87 -19.18 19.94
CA GLY A 53 -17.98 -20.60 19.69
C GLY A 53 -16.86 -21.38 20.37
N LYS A 54 -17.11 -22.67 20.59
CA LYS A 54 -16.09 -23.61 21.07
C LYS A 54 -15.21 -24.09 19.92
N ASP A 55 -14.09 -24.74 20.25
CA ASP A 55 -13.14 -25.29 19.28
C ASP A 55 -13.83 -26.10 18.17
N ASP A 56 -14.85 -26.91 18.49
CA ASP A 56 -15.53 -27.74 17.50
C ASP A 56 -16.43 -26.95 16.55
N GLU A 57 -16.95 -25.80 16.97
CA GLU A 57 -17.72 -24.85 16.16
C GLU A 57 -16.79 -24.00 15.29
N GLN A 58 -15.69 -23.51 15.85
CA GLN A 58 -14.66 -22.77 15.11
C GLN A 58 -14.06 -23.64 13.99
N ASN A 59 -13.70 -24.89 14.32
CA ASN A 59 -13.26 -25.87 13.34
C ASN A 59 -14.32 -26.13 12.25
N PHE A 60 -15.61 -26.12 12.61
CA PHE A 60 -16.68 -26.32 11.63
C PHE A 60 -16.77 -25.15 10.63
N ILE A 61 -16.64 -23.91 11.10
CA ILE A 61 -16.62 -22.73 10.22
C ILE A 61 -15.39 -22.74 9.30
N GLN A 62 -14.23 -23.16 9.80
CA GLN A 62 -13.03 -23.33 8.96
C GLN A 62 -13.20 -24.46 7.94
N ASN A 63 -13.77 -25.61 8.32
CA ASN A 63 -14.05 -26.70 7.37
C ASN A 63 -15.09 -26.27 6.32
N LEU A 64 -16.03 -25.40 6.69
CA LEU A 64 -17.01 -24.83 5.79
C LEU A 64 -16.37 -23.89 4.75
N SER A 65 -15.48 -22.99 5.17
CA SER A 65 -14.76 -22.14 4.21
C SER A 65 -13.92 -22.96 3.24
N LEU A 66 -13.24 -24.01 3.74
CA LEU A 66 -12.49 -24.94 2.89
C LEU A 66 -13.40 -25.65 1.89
N PHE A 67 -14.52 -26.22 2.34
CA PHE A 67 -15.47 -26.90 1.45
C PHE A 67 -15.98 -25.99 0.34
N LEU A 68 -16.49 -24.81 0.70
CA LEU A 68 -17.07 -23.87 -0.26
C LEU A 68 -16.01 -23.32 -1.21
N CYS A 69 -14.83 -22.95 -0.71
CA CYS A 69 -13.71 -22.50 -1.55
C CYS A 69 -13.31 -23.58 -2.57
N THR A 70 -13.05 -24.81 -2.11
CA THR A 70 -12.66 -25.93 -2.96
C THR A 70 -13.72 -26.22 -4.02
N PHE A 71 -14.97 -26.43 -3.60
CA PHE A 71 -16.05 -26.78 -4.53
C PHE A 71 -16.30 -25.68 -5.56
N LEU A 72 -16.38 -24.41 -5.14
CA LEU A 72 -16.70 -23.31 -6.05
C LEU A 72 -15.57 -23.02 -7.04
N LYS A 73 -14.30 -23.25 -6.65
CA LYS A 73 -13.16 -23.13 -7.59
C LYS A 73 -13.16 -24.25 -8.63
N GLU A 74 -13.35 -25.50 -8.22
CA GLU A 74 -13.21 -26.65 -9.12
C GLU A 74 -14.48 -26.88 -9.97
N HIS A 75 -15.65 -26.64 -9.38
CA HIS A 75 -16.94 -27.03 -9.95
C HIS A 75 -17.95 -25.88 -10.06
N GLY A 76 -17.58 -24.63 -9.74
CA GLY A 76 -18.49 -23.49 -9.77
C GLY A 76 -19.21 -23.32 -11.11
N GLN A 77 -18.50 -23.49 -12.23
CA GLN A 77 -19.08 -23.41 -13.58
C GLN A 77 -20.16 -24.47 -13.85
N LEU A 78 -20.10 -25.64 -13.21
CA LEU A 78 -21.15 -26.66 -13.33
C LEU A 78 -22.47 -26.15 -12.72
N ILE A 79 -22.39 -25.40 -11.63
CA ILE A 79 -23.55 -24.81 -10.97
C ILE A 79 -24.07 -23.59 -11.75
N GLU A 80 -23.16 -22.73 -12.23
CA GLU A 80 -23.50 -21.53 -13.03
C GLU A 80 -24.34 -21.86 -14.28
N LYS A 81 -24.01 -22.96 -14.97
CA LYS A 81 -24.69 -23.40 -16.20
C LYS A 81 -26.11 -23.94 -15.97
N ARG A 82 -26.51 -24.17 -14.72
CA ARG A 82 -27.80 -24.77 -14.35
C ARG A 82 -28.72 -23.72 -13.69
N PRO A 83 -29.69 -23.15 -14.43
CA PRO A 83 -30.53 -22.07 -13.91
C PRO A 83 -31.30 -22.41 -12.63
N ASN A 84 -31.69 -23.68 -12.46
CA ASN A 84 -32.40 -24.19 -11.29
C ASN A 84 -31.53 -24.20 -10.01
N LEU A 85 -30.20 -24.09 -10.12
CA LEU A 85 -29.27 -24.04 -8.98
C LEU A 85 -28.77 -22.63 -8.66
N ARG A 86 -29.26 -21.62 -9.39
CA ARG A 86 -28.84 -20.23 -9.20
C ARG A 86 -29.08 -19.75 -7.77
N GLU A 87 -30.22 -20.08 -7.18
CA GLU A 87 -30.52 -19.70 -5.80
C GLU A 87 -29.52 -20.33 -4.82
N THR A 88 -29.26 -21.63 -4.96
CA THR A 88 -28.30 -22.36 -4.12
C THR A 88 -26.87 -21.83 -4.26
N LEU A 89 -26.47 -21.42 -5.47
CA LEU A 89 -25.20 -20.73 -5.69
C LEU A 89 -25.14 -19.40 -4.92
N MET A 90 -26.18 -18.59 -5.00
CA MET A 90 -26.22 -17.31 -4.27
C MET A 90 -26.21 -17.50 -2.76
N GLU A 91 -26.84 -18.56 -2.25
CA GLU A 91 -26.77 -18.94 -0.83
C GLU A 91 -25.33 -19.33 -0.42
N ALA A 92 -24.62 -20.12 -1.24
CA ALA A 92 -23.23 -20.49 -0.99
C ALA A 92 -22.30 -19.26 -0.99
N LEU A 93 -22.47 -18.36 -1.96
CA LEU A 93 -21.75 -17.08 -2.00
C LEU A 93 -22.08 -16.20 -0.79
N HIS A 94 -23.32 -16.26 -0.30
CA HIS A 94 -23.71 -15.54 0.90
C HIS A 94 -23.01 -16.12 2.15
N TYR A 95 -22.92 -17.44 2.29
CA TYR A 95 -22.09 -18.05 3.33
C TYR A 95 -20.63 -17.63 3.21
N MET A 96 -20.05 -17.63 2.00
CA MET A 96 -18.68 -17.16 1.81
C MET A 96 -18.50 -15.73 2.31
N LEU A 97 -19.45 -14.82 2.05
CA LEU A 97 -19.42 -13.46 2.59
C LEU A 97 -19.49 -13.44 4.12
N LEU A 98 -20.44 -14.18 4.71
CA LEU A 98 -20.59 -14.23 6.17
C LEU A 98 -19.36 -14.81 6.88
N VAL A 99 -18.74 -15.84 6.29
CA VAL A 99 -17.51 -16.45 6.82
C VAL A 99 -16.31 -15.51 6.61
N SER A 100 -16.30 -14.70 5.54
CA SER A 100 -15.27 -13.69 5.30
C SER A 100 -15.26 -12.54 6.33
N GLU A 101 -16.33 -12.38 7.12
CA GLU A 101 -16.39 -11.41 8.22
C GLU A 101 -15.76 -11.93 9.52
N VAL A 102 -15.38 -13.22 9.59
CA VAL A 102 -14.74 -13.81 10.76
C VAL A 102 -13.36 -13.18 10.97
N GLU A 103 -13.08 -12.74 12.21
CA GLU A 103 -11.80 -12.13 12.60
C GLU A 103 -10.73 -13.21 12.90
N GLU A 104 -10.53 -14.12 11.96
CA GLU A 104 -9.50 -15.16 11.97
C GLU A 104 -8.74 -15.13 10.64
N THR A 105 -7.42 -14.95 10.70
CA THR A 105 -6.57 -14.71 9.52
C THR A 105 -6.58 -15.90 8.57
N GLU A 106 -6.50 -17.13 9.08
CA GLU A 106 -6.45 -18.33 8.22
C GLU A 106 -7.78 -18.57 7.50
N ILE A 107 -8.91 -18.33 8.17
CA ILE A 107 -10.24 -18.42 7.54
C ILE A 107 -10.38 -17.36 6.46
N PHE A 108 -9.94 -16.13 6.76
CA PHE A 108 -10.01 -15.04 5.79
C PHE A 108 -9.14 -15.30 4.55
N LYS A 109 -7.94 -15.88 4.71
CA LYS A 109 -7.08 -16.28 3.58
C LYS A 109 -7.77 -17.30 2.67
N ILE A 110 -8.42 -18.32 3.24
CA ILE A 110 -9.19 -19.32 2.48
C ILE A 110 -10.30 -18.64 1.67
N CYS A 111 -11.05 -17.71 2.28
CA CYS A 111 -12.09 -16.97 1.58
C CYS A 111 -11.53 -16.04 0.49
N LEU A 112 -10.44 -15.34 0.80
CA LEU A 112 -9.74 -14.45 -0.13
C LEU A 112 -9.22 -15.20 -1.35
N GLU A 113 -8.74 -16.43 -1.18
CA GLU A 113 -8.32 -17.29 -2.30
C GLU A 113 -9.46 -17.49 -3.31
N TYR A 114 -10.68 -17.77 -2.81
CA TYR A 114 -11.85 -17.88 -3.68
C TYR A 114 -12.23 -16.53 -4.32
N TRP A 115 -12.27 -15.45 -3.54
CA TRP A 115 -12.65 -14.13 -4.06
C TRP A 115 -11.69 -13.63 -5.13
N ASN A 116 -10.39 -13.84 -4.93
CA ASN A 116 -9.36 -13.56 -5.92
C ASN A 116 -9.58 -14.40 -7.19
N HIS A 117 -9.79 -15.71 -7.05
CA HIS A 117 -10.08 -16.60 -8.17
C HIS A 117 -11.30 -16.16 -8.98
N LEU A 118 -12.43 -15.87 -8.30
CA LEU A 118 -13.65 -15.41 -8.95
C LEU A 118 -13.45 -14.07 -9.68
N ALA A 119 -12.81 -13.10 -9.02
CA ALA A 119 -12.55 -11.78 -9.61
C ALA A 119 -11.62 -11.89 -10.84
N ALA A 120 -10.56 -12.70 -10.75
CA ALA A 120 -9.64 -12.96 -11.85
C ALA A 120 -10.34 -13.64 -13.04
N GLU A 121 -11.20 -14.63 -12.78
CA GLU A 121 -11.98 -15.32 -13.82
C GLU A 121 -12.93 -14.38 -14.57
N LEU A 122 -13.68 -13.55 -13.84
CA LEU A 122 -14.60 -12.58 -14.44
C LEU A 122 -13.86 -11.46 -15.20
N TYR A 123 -12.65 -11.12 -14.76
CA TYR A 123 -11.76 -10.18 -15.45
C TYR A 123 -11.17 -10.78 -16.73
N ARG A 124 -10.78 -12.06 -16.71
CA ARG A 124 -10.31 -12.78 -17.90
C ARG A 124 -11.38 -12.91 -18.98
N GLU A 125 -12.64 -13.07 -18.59
CA GLU A 125 -13.77 -13.10 -19.54
C GLU A 125 -13.96 -11.74 -20.24
N SER A 126 -13.93 -10.65 -19.46
CA SER A 126 -13.93 -9.29 -20.00
C SER A 126 -13.32 -8.33 -18.98
N PRO A 127 -12.27 -7.57 -19.31
CA PRO A 127 -11.65 -6.66 -18.36
C PRO A 127 -12.39 -5.31 -18.25
N PHE A 128 -13.39 -5.07 -19.09
CA PHE A 128 -13.99 -3.75 -19.26
C PHE A 128 -15.17 -3.53 -18.31
N SER A 129 -15.29 -2.30 -17.81
CA SER A 129 -16.50 -1.83 -17.13
C SER A 129 -17.63 -1.63 -18.14
N THR A 130 -18.87 -1.71 -17.66
CA THR A 130 -20.06 -1.49 -18.50
C THR A 130 -20.22 -0.01 -18.81
N SER A 131 -20.57 0.32 -20.06
CA SER A 131 -20.69 1.71 -20.48
C SER A 131 -21.79 2.44 -19.71
N THR A 132 -21.49 3.64 -19.21
CA THR A 132 -22.43 4.50 -18.46
C THR A 132 -23.26 5.41 -19.37
N SER A 133 -23.02 5.37 -20.68
CA SER A 133 -23.73 6.20 -21.66
C SER A 133 -24.93 5.45 -22.21
N PRO A 134 -26.17 5.94 -22.05
CA PRO A 134 -27.32 5.38 -22.74
C PRO A 134 -27.18 5.69 -24.23
N LEU A 135 -26.69 4.71 -24.99
CA LEU A 135 -26.74 4.75 -26.46
C LEU A 135 -28.19 4.94 -26.90
N LEU A 136 -28.40 5.80 -27.91
CA LEU A 136 -29.69 6.24 -28.47
C LEU A 136 -30.51 5.13 -29.18
N SER A 137 -30.36 3.88 -28.79
CA SER A 137 -31.13 2.75 -29.29
C SER A 137 -31.49 1.84 -28.11
N GLY A 138 -32.78 1.52 -27.96
CA GLY A 138 -33.38 0.85 -26.80
C GLY A 138 -32.99 -0.62 -26.57
N SER A 139 -31.72 -0.98 -26.72
CA SER A 139 -31.17 -2.27 -26.31
C SER A 139 -30.57 -2.17 -24.91
N GLN A 140 -31.42 -2.29 -23.89
CA GLN A 140 -30.97 -2.40 -22.51
C GLN A 140 -30.09 -3.66 -22.33
N HIS A 141 -28.95 -3.52 -21.65
CA HIS A 141 -28.19 -4.60 -20.98
C HIS A 141 -27.30 -5.60 -21.77
N PHE A 142 -26.89 -5.34 -23.02
CA PHE A 142 -25.98 -6.26 -23.73
C PHE A 142 -24.46 -6.11 -23.41
N ASP A 143 -24.06 -5.13 -22.60
CA ASP A 143 -22.64 -4.87 -22.32
C ASP A 143 -22.06 -5.72 -21.17
N VAL A 144 -22.91 -6.33 -20.33
CA VAL A 144 -22.44 -7.16 -19.20
C VAL A 144 -22.27 -8.61 -19.67
N PRO A 145 -21.08 -9.23 -19.52
CA PRO A 145 -20.91 -10.65 -19.81
C PRO A 145 -21.91 -11.52 -19.01
N PRO A 146 -22.49 -12.58 -19.61
CA PRO A 146 -23.54 -13.38 -18.97
C PRO A 146 -23.13 -13.95 -17.60
N ARG A 147 -21.86 -14.38 -17.48
CA ARG A 147 -21.30 -14.92 -16.25
C ARG A 147 -21.21 -13.83 -15.18
N ARG A 148 -20.71 -12.64 -15.51
CA ARG A 148 -20.65 -11.49 -14.59
C ARG A 148 -22.03 -11.06 -14.11
N GLN A 149 -23.04 -11.06 -14.98
CA GLN A 149 -24.42 -10.68 -14.64
C GLN A 149 -24.98 -11.51 -13.47
N LEU A 150 -24.55 -12.77 -13.35
CA LEU A 150 -24.93 -13.65 -12.26
C LEU A 150 -24.39 -13.15 -10.90
N TYR A 151 -23.16 -12.64 -10.89
CA TYR A 151 -22.43 -12.28 -9.67
C TYR A 151 -22.57 -10.82 -9.26
N LEU A 152 -23.14 -9.93 -10.08
CA LEU A 152 -23.28 -8.50 -9.78
C LEU A 152 -23.74 -8.18 -8.33
N PRO A 153 -24.78 -8.84 -7.77
CA PRO A 153 -25.23 -8.55 -6.39
C PRO A 153 -24.21 -8.91 -5.30
N VAL A 154 -23.28 -9.83 -5.60
CA VAL A 154 -22.23 -10.30 -4.70
C VAL A 154 -20.98 -9.46 -4.85
N LEU A 155 -20.59 -9.08 -6.07
CA LEU A 155 -19.35 -8.33 -6.34
C LEU A 155 -19.27 -7.01 -5.58
N SER A 156 -20.38 -6.26 -5.46
CA SER A 156 -20.40 -5.02 -4.67
C SER A 156 -20.13 -5.27 -3.18
N LYS A 157 -20.66 -6.38 -2.64
CA LYS A 157 -20.38 -6.80 -1.25
C LYS A 157 -18.92 -7.24 -1.07
N VAL A 158 -18.34 -7.91 -2.06
CA VAL A 158 -16.91 -8.29 -2.04
C VAL A 158 -16.02 -7.05 -2.12
N ARG A 159 -16.36 -6.03 -2.93
CA ARG A 159 -15.65 -4.74 -2.92
C ARG A 159 -15.68 -4.11 -1.55
N LEU A 160 -16.87 -4.03 -0.93
CA LEU A 160 -17.02 -3.50 0.43
C LEU A 160 -16.16 -4.27 1.44
N LEU A 161 -16.13 -5.60 1.36
CA LEU A 161 -15.30 -6.46 2.20
C LEU A 161 -13.81 -6.14 2.02
N MET A 162 -13.32 -6.09 0.78
CA MET A 162 -11.92 -5.77 0.48
C MET A 162 -11.52 -4.38 0.98
N VAL A 163 -12.40 -3.38 0.83
CA VAL A 163 -12.17 -2.02 1.33
C VAL A 163 -12.22 -1.96 2.86
N SER A 164 -13.08 -2.74 3.50
CA SER A 164 -13.30 -2.69 4.95
C SER A 164 -12.31 -3.53 5.76
N ARG A 165 -11.57 -4.43 5.11
CA ARG A 165 -10.62 -5.36 5.76
C ARG A 165 -9.21 -5.32 5.17
N MET A 166 -8.90 -4.33 4.32
CA MET A 166 -7.59 -4.22 3.67
C MET A 166 -6.44 -4.38 4.67
N ALA A 167 -5.52 -5.29 4.37
CA ALA A 167 -4.34 -5.52 5.19
C ALA A 167 -3.37 -4.33 5.08
N LYS A 168 -2.54 -4.16 6.12
CA LYS A 168 -1.54 -3.09 6.18
C LYS A 168 -0.48 -3.25 5.06
N PRO A 169 -0.24 -2.22 4.24
CA PRO A 169 0.83 -2.21 3.24
C PRO A 169 2.21 -2.01 3.90
N GLU A 170 3.29 -2.46 3.25
CA GLU A 170 4.65 -2.39 3.82
C GLU A 170 5.20 -0.95 3.94
N GLU A 171 4.61 -0.01 3.22
CA GLU A 171 4.98 1.40 3.21
C GLU A 171 4.51 2.18 4.44
N VAL A 172 3.59 1.62 5.24
CA VAL A 172 3.01 2.30 6.40
C VAL A 172 3.75 1.88 7.67
N LEU A 173 4.48 2.85 8.24
CA LEU A 173 5.32 2.64 9.42
C LEU A 173 4.66 3.05 10.73
N VAL A 174 3.72 4.01 10.68
CA VAL A 174 3.02 4.54 11.85
C VAL A 174 1.74 3.75 12.07
N VAL A 175 1.65 3.04 13.20
CA VAL A 175 0.54 2.13 13.53
C VAL A 175 0.12 2.28 15.00
N GLU A 176 -1.10 1.85 15.31
CA GLU A 176 -1.57 1.68 16.68
C GLU A 176 -1.11 0.30 17.21
N ASN A 177 -0.44 0.27 18.36
CA ASN A 177 -0.06 -0.98 19.03
C ASN A 177 -1.20 -1.55 19.90
N ASP A 178 -0.98 -2.71 20.52
CA ASP A 178 -1.98 -3.36 21.40
C ASP A 178 -2.34 -2.53 22.65
N GLN A 179 -1.52 -1.55 23.00
CA GLN A 179 -1.77 -0.61 24.10
C GLN A 179 -2.58 0.63 23.66
N GLY A 180 -2.89 0.76 22.36
CA GLY A 180 -3.59 1.92 21.80
C GLY A 180 -2.69 3.14 21.59
N GLU A 181 -1.37 2.96 21.58
CA GLU A 181 -0.39 4.01 21.35
C GLU A 181 0.06 4.02 19.89
N VAL A 182 0.31 5.20 19.35
CA VAL A 182 0.81 5.35 17.98
C VAL A 182 2.32 5.20 17.97
N VAL A 183 2.81 4.11 17.40
CA VAL A 183 4.23 3.73 17.39
C VAL A 183 4.74 3.50 15.97
N ARG A 184 6.07 3.49 15.84
CA ARG A 184 6.77 3.10 14.61
C ARG A 184 7.01 1.59 14.59
N GLU A 185 6.53 0.90 13.56
CA GLU A 185 6.76 -0.54 13.34
C GLU A 185 7.73 -0.77 12.17
N PHE A 186 8.78 -1.56 12.40
CA PHE A 186 9.80 -1.91 11.39
C PHE A 186 9.70 -3.34 10.87
N MET A 187 8.97 -4.21 11.59
CA MET A 187 8.97 -5.63 11.29
C MET A 187 8.13 -5.92 10.05
N LYS A 188 8.75 -6.56 9.06
CA LYS A 188 8.08 -7.05 7.86
C LYS A 188 7.67 -8.49 8.06
N ASP A 189 6.40 -8.71 8.41
CA ASP A 189 5.83 -10.05 8.36
C ASP A 189 5.50 -10.41 6.90
N THR A 190 6.18 -11.45 6.39
CA THR A 190 6.04 -11.90 5.00
C THR A 190 4.63 -12.41 4.71
N ASP A 191 3.97 -13.02 5.70
CA ASP A 191 2.62 -13.54 5.58
C ASP A 191 1.59 -12.39 5.45
N SER A 192 1.71 -11.38 6.30
CA SER A 192 0.93 -10.14 6.21
C SER A 192 1.13 -9.41 4.87
N ILE A 193 2.35 -9.38 4.33
CA ILE A 193 2.64 -8.77 3.01
C ILE A 193 1.94 -9.55 1.88
N ASN A 194 1.96 -10.89 1.94
CA ASN A 194 1.28 -11.72 0.95
C ASN A 194 -0.24 -11.56 1.03
N LEU A 195 -0.79 -11.44 2.23
CA LEU A 195 -2.20 -11.13 2.44
C LEU A 195 -2.58 -9.80 1.76
N TYR A 196 -1.81 -8.73 2.01
CA TYR A 196 -2.00 -7.45 1.34
C TYR A 196 -1.95 -7.55 -0.18
N LYS A 197 -0.96 -8.27 -0.74
CA LYS A 197 -0.84 -8.46 -2.20
C LYS A 197 -2.08 -9.14 -2.79
N ASN A 198 -2.59 -10.19 -2.15
CA ASN A 198 -3.78 -10.91 -2.62
C ASN A 198 -5.06 -10.05 -2.52
N MET A 199 -5.21 -9.28 -1.43
CA MET A 199 -6.32 -8.34 -1.28
C MET A 199 -6.28 -7.23 -2.32
N ARG A 200 -5.09 -6.65 -2.53
CA ARG A 200 -4.84 -5.64 -3.56
C ARG A 200 -5.20 -6.17 -4.94
N GLU A 201 -4.70 -7.34 -5.31
CA GLU A 201 -4.98 -7.92 -6.62
C GLU A 201 -6.49 -8.15 -6.82
N THR A 202 -7.16 -8.70 -5.81
CA THR A 202 -8.62 -8.92 -5.84
C THR A 202 -9.37 -7.59 -6.04
N LEU A 203 -9.03 -6.56 -5.27
CA LEU A 203 -9.68 -5.26 -5.37
C LEU A 203 -9.37 -4.56 -6.70
N VAL A 204 -8.17 -4.73 -7.26
CA VAL A 204 -7.80 -4.23 -8.59
C VAL A 204 -8.66 -4.89 -9.68
N TYR A 205 -8.83 -6.22 -9.67
CA TYR A 205 -9.74 -6.89 -10.61
C TYR A 205 -11.16 -6.34 -10.47
N LEU A 206 -11.69 -6.29 -9.25
CA LEU A 206 -13.05 -5.78 -9.00
C LEU A 206 -13.23 -4.33 -9.43
N THR A 207 -12.19 -3.51 -9.34
CA THR A 207 -12.22 -2.11 -9.79
C THR A 207 -12.27 -2.00 -11.30
N HIS A 208 -11.56 -2.85 -12.05
CA HIS A 208 -11.70 -2.88 -13.50
C HIS A 208 -13.11 -3.33 -13.94
N LEU A 209 -13.70 -4.29 -13.22
CA LEU A 209 -15.04 -4.78 -13.54
C LEU A 209 -16.13 -3.71 -13.35
N ASP A 210 -15.97 -2.83 -12.35
CA ASP A 210 -16.85 -1.68 -12.10
C ASP A 210 -16.15 -0.67 -11.17
N TYR A 211 -15.49 0.33 -11.76
CA TYR A 211 -14.75 1.34 -11.00
C TYR A 211 -15.69 2.33 -10.31
N ALA A 212 -16.89 2.53 -10.85
CA ALA A 212 -17.87 3.46 -10.31
C ALA A 212 -18.42 2.97 -8.97
N ASP A 213 -18.67 1.65 -8.84
CA ASP A 213 -19.04 1.05 -7.56
C ASP A 213 -17.88 1.10 -6.56
N THR A 214 -16.63 0.86 -6.99
CA THR A 214 -15.46 1.05 -6.11
C THR A 214 -15.33 2.51 -5.62
N GLU A 215 -15.42 3.49 -6.53
CA GLU A 215 -15.36 4.93 -6.23
C GLU A 215 -16.47 5.31 -5.25
N ARG A 216 -17.70 4.84 -5.48
CA ARG A 216 -18.86 5.08 -4.60
C ARG A 216 -18.62 4.54 -3.19
N ILE A 217 -18.20 3.28 -3.06
CA ILE A 217 -17.94 2.65 -1.76
C ILE A 217 -16.85 3.41 -0.99
N MET A 218 -15.72 3.73 -1.64
CA MET A 218 -14.63 4.44 -0.99
C MET A 218 -15.03 5.86 -0.59
N THR A 219 -15.80 6.56 -1.43
CA THR A 219 -16.30 7.92 -1.14
C THR A 219 -17.29 7.92 0.01
N GLU A 220 -18.22 6.96 0.06
CA GLU A 220 -19.18 6.80 1.16
C GLU A 220 -18.45 6.53 2.50
N LYS A 221 -17.47 5.62 2.49
CA LYS A 221 -16.66 5.36 3.69
C LYS A 221 -15.83 6.56 4.12
N LEU A 222 -15.25 7.31 3.18
CA LEU A 222 -14.51 8.54 3.50
C LEU A 222 -15.43 9.60 4.11
N HIS A 223 -16.63 9.76 3.57
CA HIS A 223 -17.63 10.66 4.13
C HIS A 223 -17.97 10.29 5.58
N ASN A 224 -18.13 8.99 5.88
CA ASN A 224 -18.36 8.49 7.24
C ASN A 224 -17.16 8.71 8.20
N GLN A 225 -15.94 8.83 7.68
CA GLN A 225 -14.78 9.26 8.48
C GLN A 225 -14.85 10.77 8.80
N VAL A 226 -15.20 11.60 7.80
CA VAL A 226 -15.22 13.06 7.91
C VAL A 226 -16.35 13.55 8.82
N ASN A 227 -17.55 13.02 8.64
CA ASN A 227 -18.72 13.38 9.47
C ASN A 227 -18.65 12.79 10.90
N GLY A 228 -17.73 11.83 11.13
CA GLY A 228 -17.47 11.22 12.43
C GLY A 228 -18.31 9.98 12.76
N THR A 229 -19.20 9.50 11.89
CA THR A 229 -20.06 8.33 12.17
C THR A 229 -19.26 7.04 12.30
N GLU A 230 -18.20 6.87 11.50
CA GLU A 230 -17.34 5.67 11.52
C GLU A 230 -15.89 6.00 11.88
N TRP A 231 -15.62 7.20 12.42
CA TRP A 231 -14.27 7.66 12.73
C TRP A 231 -13.55 6.72 13.71
N SER A 232 -12.47 6.11 13.25
CA SER A 232 -11.46 5.44 14.08
C SER A 232 -10.15 5.34 13.31
N TRP A 233 -9.01 5.23 14.01
CA TRP A 233 -7.70 5.07 13.36
C TRP A 233 -7.69 3.83 12.48
N LYS A 234 -8.18 2.70 12.99
CA LYS A 234 -8.34 1.44 12.25
C LYS A 234 -9.15 1.60 10.96
N ASN A 235 -10.31 2.28 11.02
CA ASN A 235 -11.17 2.42 9.84
C ASN A 235 -10.57 3.37 8.80
N LEU A 236 -10.01 4.50 9.23
CA LEU A 236 -9.34 5.44 8.32
C LEU A 236 -8.13 4.77 7.64
N ASN A 237 -7.29 4.09 8.41
CA ASN A 237 -6.13 3.36 7.93
C ASN A 237 -6.54 2.35 6.85
N THR A 238 -7.46 1.45 7.18
CA THR A 238 -7.93 0.41 6.26
C THR A 238 -8.49 1.00 4.97
N LEU A 239 -9.28 2.07 5.07
CA LEU A 239 -9.81 2.79 3.90
C LEU A 239 -8.68 3.37 3.03
N CYS A 240 -7.73 4.08 3.63
CA CYS A 240 -6.65 4.71 2.89
C CYS A 240 -5.68 3.69 2.27
N TRP A 241 -5.47 2.55 2.94
CA TRP A 241 -4.74 1.41 2.39
C TRP A 241 -5.43 0.87 1.14
N ALA A 242 -6.77 0.71 1.19
CA ALA A 242 -7.56 0.28 0.04
C ALA A 242 -7.49 1.30 -1.11
N ILE A 243 -7.62 2.60 -0.81
CA ILE A 243 -7.47 3.68 -1.80
C ILE A 243 -6.09 3.63 -2.45
N GLY A 244 -5.00 3.49 -1.70
CA GLY A 244 -3.66 3.39 -2.28
C GLY A 244 -3.46 2.11 -3.11
N SER A 245 -4.09 1.00 -2.72
CA SER A 245 -3.89 -0.31 -3.36
C SER A 245 -4.38 -0.37 -4.81
N ILE A 246 -5.39 0.43 -5.18
CA ILE A 246 -6.01 0.46 -6.51
C ILE A 246 -5.32 1.41 -7.50
N SER A 247 -4.17 1.98 -7.14
CA SER A 247 -3.41 2.87 -8.03
C SER A 247 -3.19 2.26 -9.40
N GLY A 248 -3.57 3.00 -10.45
CA GLY A 248 -3.48 2.57 -11.85
C GLY A 248 -4.65 1.71 -12.36
N ALA A 249 -5.63 1.35 -11.52
CA ALA A 249 -6.80 0.57 -11.94
C ALA A 249 -7.92 1.43 -12.58
N MET A 250 -7.80 2.76 -12.53
CA MET A 250 -8.73 3.71 -13.13
C MET A 250 -8.09 4.41 -14.34
N HIS A 251 -8.91 4.94 -15.24
CA HIS A 251 -8.46 5.88 -16.27
C HIS A 251 -7.96 7.17 -15.63
N GLU A 252 -7.03 7.88 -16.29
CA GLU A 252 -6.35 9.04 -15.71
C GLU A 252 -7.30 10.18 -15.32
N GLU A 253 -8.37 10.42 -16.09
CA GLU A 253 -9.37 11.45 -15.79
C GLU A 253 -10.23 11.10 -14.56
N ASP A 254 -10.67 9.84 -14.46
CA ASP A 254 -11.43 9.35 -13.30
C ASP A 254 -10.55 9.31 -12.04
N GLU A 255 -9.33 8.79 -12.16
CA GLU A 255 -8.33 8.77 -11.07
C GLU A 255 -8.06 10.19 -10.57
N LYS A 256 -7.91 11.16 -11.48
CA LYS A 256 -7.74 12.57 -11.11
C LYS A 256 -8.94 13.09 -10.32
N ARG A 257 -10.18 12.89 -10.81
CA ARG A 257 -11.40 13.35 -10.12
C ARG A 257 -11.49 12.74 -8.72
N PHE A 258 -11.26 11.44 -8.63
CA PHE A 258 -11.31 10.70 -7.38
C PHE A 258 -10.27 11.20 -6.37
N LEU A 259 -9.00 11.31 -6.77
CA LEU A 259 -7.91 11.72 -5.87
C LEU A 259 -8.03 13.16 -5.39
N VAL A 260 -8.51 14.08 -6.23
CA VAL A 260 -8.75 15.47 -5.79
C VAL A 260 -9.76 15.50 -4.64
N THR A 261 -10.83 14.71 -4.72
CA THR A 261 -11.83 14.59 -3.65
C THR A 261 -11.21 13.97 -2.40
N VAL A 262 -10.57 12.82 -2.53
CA VAL A 262 -9.96 12.08 -1.41
C VAL A 262 -8.97 12.95 -0.64
N ILE A 263 -8.04 13.60 -1.33
CA ILE A 263 -6.97 14.34 -0.65
C ILE A 263 -7.51 15.63 -0.04
N LYS A 264 -8.47 16.30 -0.68
CA LYS A 264 -9.13 17.48 -0.11
C LYS A 264 -9.85 17.13 1.21
N ASP A 265 -10.58 16.02 1.23
CA ASP A 265 -11.32 15.58 2.40
C ASP A 265 -10.38 15.13 3.53
N LEU A 266 -9.29 14.43 3.21
CA LEU A 266 -8.27 14.03 4.20
C LEU A 266 -7.52 15.24 4.79
N LEU A 267 -7.18 16.25 3.97
CA LEU A 267 -6.59 17.49 4.46
C LEU A 267 -7.56 18.24 5.37
N GLY A 268 -8.83 18.35 4.98
CA GLY A 268 -9.87 18.93 5.83
C GLY A 268 -10.05 18.17 7.15
N LEU A 269 -9.98 16.84 7.11
CA LEU A 269 -10.03 15.99 8.30
C LEU A 269 -8.83 16.22 9.22
N CYS A 270 -7.63 16.41 8.65
CA CYS A 270 -6.40 16.72 9.38
C CYS A 270 -6.48 18.08 10.11
N GLU A 271 -7.14 19.07 9.49
CA GLU A 271 -7.41 20.37 10.11
C GLU A 271 -8.48 20.28 11.21
N GLN A 272 -9.52 19.47 10.98
CA GLN A 272 -10.63 19.28 11.91
C GLN A 272 -10.23 18.52 13.18
N LYS A 273 -9.42 17.46 13.06
CA LYS A 273 -9.05 16.60 14.19
C LYS A 273 -7.90 17.21 15.00
N ARG A 274 -8.06 17.20 16.32
CA ARG A 274 -7.06 17.70 17.29
C ARG A 274 -6.27 16.55 17.89
N GLY A 275 -5.08 16.85 18.42
CA GLY A 275 -4.19 15.87 19.04
C GLY A 275 -3.11 15.37 18.07
N LYS A 276 -1.90 15.13 18.59
CA LYS A 276 -0.74 14.73 17.79
C LYS A 276 -0.98 13.37 17.11
N ASP A 277 -1.50 12.40 17.85
CA ASP A 277 -1.75 11.03 17.36
C ASP A 277 -2.74 11.03 16.19
N ASN A 278 -3.86 11.75 16.33
CA ASN A 278 -4.83 11.90 15.24
C ASN A 278 -4.19 12.51 13.98
N LYS A 279 -3.38 13.55 14.16
CA LYS A 279 -2.68 14.20 13.04
C LYS A 279 -1.64 13.29 12.41
N ALA A 280 -0.89 12.53 13.21
CA ALA A 280 0.09 11.57 12.73
C ALA A 280 -0.56 10.47 11.89
N ILE A 281 -1.70 9.92 12.34
CA ILE A 281 -2.48 8.91 11.61
C ILE A 281 -3.06 9.49 10.30
N ILE A 282 -3.60 10.71 10.31
CA ILE A 282 -4.14 11.30 9.08
C ILE A 282 -3.01 11.64 8.10
N ALA A 283 -1.91 12.20 8.59
CA ALA A 283 -0.74 12.52 7.78
C ALA A 283 -0.10 11.27 7.17
N SER A 284 0.03 10.17 7.93
CA SER A 284 0.57 8.90 7.43
C SER A 284 -0.26 8.35 6.27
N ASN A 285 -1.60 8.42 6.38
CA ASN A 285 -2.51 8.01 5.33
C ASN A 285 -2.44 8.89 4.07
N ILE A 286 -2.35 10.23 4.24
CA ILE A 286 -2.15 11.15 3.12
C ILE A 286 -0.83 10.84 2.42
N MET A 287 0.27 10.72 3.18
CA MET A 287 1.60 10.40 2.66
C MET A 287 1.63 9.07 1.91
N TYR A 288 0.99 8.04 2.46
CA TYR A 288 0.83 6.76 1.78
C TYR A 288 0.10 6.90 0.45
N ILE A 289 -1.08 7.53 0.43
CA ILE A 289 -1.87 7.70 -0.80
C ILE A 289 -1.05 8.47 -1.85
N VAL A 290 -0.51 9.64 -1.52
CA VAL A 290 0.25 10.42 -2.53
C VAL A 290 1.48 9.67 -3.06
N GLY A 291 2.13 8.86 -2.21
CA GLY A 291 3.24 7.99 -2.62
C GLY A 291 2.84 6.89 -3.62
N GLN A 292 1.59 6.42 -3.56
CA GLN A 292 1.08 5.39 -4.48
C GLN A 292 0.65 5.93 -5.85
N TYR A 293 0.42 7.24 -6.01
CA TYR A 293 -0.15 7.83 -7.23
C TYR A 293 0.82 8.75 -8.01
N PRO A 294 1.98 8.25 -8.49
CA PRO A 294 2.94 9.08 -9.22
C PRO A 294 2.43 9.53 -10.59
N ARG A 295 1.47 8.85 -11.20
CA ARG A 295 0.83 9.31 -12.46
C ARG A 295 0.14 10.65 -12.26
N PHE A 296 -0.73 10.73 -11.25
CA PHE A 296 -1.42 11.95 -10.86
C PHE A 296 -0.46 13.09 -10.51
N LEU A 297 0.58 12.82 -9.72
CA LEU A 297 1.57 13.84 -9.34
C LEU A 297 2.30 14.43 -10.55
N ARG A 298 2.66 13.61 -11.54
CA ARG A 298 3.32 14.08 -12.78
C ARG A 298 2.41 14.97 -13.63
N ALA A 299 1.11 14.68 -13.66
CA ALA A 299 0.14 15.49 -14.41
C ALA A 299 -0.19 16.84 -13.72
N HIS A 300 0.14 17.00 -12.43
CA HIS A 300 -0.31 18.13 -11.61
C HIS A 300 0.81 18.77 -10.79
N TRP A 301 1.64 19.57 -11.45
CA TRP A 301 2.80 20.22 -10.83
C TRP A 301 2.50 20.96 -9.51
N LYS A 302 1.49 21.84 -9.48
CA LYS A 302 1.13 22.59 -8.26
C LYS A 302 0.83 21.67 -7.08
N PHE A 303 0.21 20.53 -7.38
CA PHE A 303 -0.10 19.52 -6.38
C PHE A 303 1.18 18.81 -5.91
N LEU A 304 2.03 18.37 -6.85
CA LEU A 304 3.34 17.77 -6.53
C LEU A 304 4.19 18.70 -5.65
N LYS A 305 4.32 19.99 -6.00
CA LYS A 305 5.07 20.97 -5.20
C LYS A 305 4.48 21.15 -3.80
N THR A 306 3.15 21.23 -3.70
CA THR A 306 2.45 21.33 -2.41
C THR A 306 2.71 20.11 -1.53
N VAL A 307 2.60 18.90 -2.08
CA VAL A 307 2.87 17.65 -1.35
C VAL A 307 4.32 17.61 -0.86
N VAL A 308 5.29 17.91 -1.73
CA VAL A 308 6.71 17.88 -1.35
C VAL A 308 7.01 18.88 -0.22
N ASN A 309 6.46 20.10 -0.29
CA ASN A 309 6.60 21.06 0.79
C ASN A 309 5.96 20.56 2.10
N LYS A 310 4.81 19.87 2.04
CA LYS A 310 4.24 19.22 3.23
C LYS A 310 5.09 18.07 3.76
N LEU A 311 5.76 17.31 2.91
CA LEU A 311 6.74 16.31 3.37
C LEU A 311 7.90 16.96 4.11
N PHE A 312 8.40 18.11 3.63
CA PHE A 312 9.42 18.88 4.37
C PHE A 312 8.90 19.39 5.71
N GLU A 313 7.65 19.86 5.80
CA GLU A 313 7.04 20.19 7.09
C GLU A 313 6.97 18.96 8.03
N PHE A 314 6.61 17.78 7.51
CA PHE A 314 6.58 16.54 8.31
C PHE A 314 7.95 16.02 8.72
N MET A 315 9.03 16.43 8.04
CA MET A 315 10.41 16.15 8.48
C MET A 315 10.77 16.87 9.79
N HIS A 316 9.99 17.88 10.20
CA HIS A 316 10.12 18.57 11.50
C HIS A 316 9.16 18.03 12.58
N GLU A 317 8.30 17.06 12.26
CA GLU A 317 7.36 16.53 13.25
C GLU A 317 8.05 15.58 14.23
N THR A 318 7.85 15.84 15.51
CA THR A 318 8.46 15.10 16.63
C THR A 318 7.78 13.76 16.94
N HIS A 319 6.64 13.47 16.31
CA HIS A 319 5.92 12.22 16.53
C HIS A 319 6.66 11.04 15.89
N ASP A 320 6.83 9.96 16.66
CA ASP A 320 7.50 8.73 16.24
C ASP A 320 6.95 8.20 14.91
N GLY A 321 7.85 7.92 13.97
CA GLY A 321 7.57 7.35 12.65
C GLY A 321 7.11 8.34 11.57
N VAL A 322 6.70 9.57 11.92
CA VAL A 322 6.24 10.56 10.93
C VAL A 322 7.38 11.03 10.03
N GLN A 323 8.54 11.35 10.60
CA GLN A 323 9.72 11.76 9.83
C GLN A 323 10.20 10.66 8.86
N ASP A 324 10.14 9.39 9.29
CA ASP A 324 10.53 8.26 8.46
C ASP A 324 9.57 8.07 7.29
N MET A 325 8.26 8.13 7.55
CA MET A 325 7.26 8.10 6.48
C MET A 325 7.41 9.29 5.52
N ALA A 326 7.76 10.48 6.02
CA ALA A 326 8.01 11.64 5.18
C ALA A 326 9.22 11.42 4.26
N CYS A 327 10.34 10.89 4.78
CA CYS A 327 11.53 10.56 4.00
C CYS A 327 11.27 9.44 2.99
N ASP A 328 10.60 8.36 3.40
CA ASP A 328 10.25 7.22 2.55
C ASP A 328 9.27 7.59 1.43
N THR A 329 8.35 8.51 1.72
CA THR A 329 7.44 9.05 0.71
C THR A 329 8.19 9.99 -0.24
N PHE A 330 9.08 10.84 0.31
CA PHE A 330 9.86 11.77 -0.49
C PHE A 330 10.77 11.05 -1.50
N ILE A 331 11.48 9.99 -1.08
CA ILE A 331 12.33 9.20 -1.99
C ILE A 331 11.50 8.49 -3.08
N LYS A 332 10.32 7.96 -2.75
CA LYS A 332 9.41 7.36 -3.75
C LYS A 332 8.95 8.39 -4.79
N ILE A 333 8.54 9.57 -4.34
CA ILE A 333 8.15 10.67 -5.24
C ILE A 333 9.34 11.10 -6.09
N ALA A 334 10.52 11.27 -5.50
CA ALA A 334 11.73 11.65 -6.22
C ALA A 334 12.08 10.64 -7.32
N GLN A 335 12.07 9.34 -7.01
CA GLN A 335 12.33 8.27 -7.99
C GLN A 335 11.35 8.30 -9.17
N LYS A 336 10.05 8.46 -8.90
CA LYS A 336 9.00 8.38 -9.93
C LYS A 336 8.77 9.70 -10.68
N CYS A 337 9.09 10.83 -10.07
CA CYS A 337 8.82 12.18 -10.61
C CYS A 337 10.09 12.98 -10.92
N ARG A 338 11.31 12.43 -10.75
CA ARG A 338 12.63 13.08 -10.88
C ARG A 338 12.76 14.19 -11.93
N ARG A 339 12.26 13.96 -13.15
CA ARG A 339 12.34 14.94 -14.26
C ARG A 339 11.63 16.26 -13.96
N HIS A 340 10.56 16.23 -13.18
CA HIS A 340 9.79 17.44 -12.85
C HIS A 340 10.55 18.39 -11.93
N PHE A 341 11.54 17.88 -11.18
CA PHE A 341 12.34 18.69 -10.25
C PHE A 341 13.45 19.48 -10.95
N VAL A 342 13.99 18.94 -12.06
CA VAL A 342 15.11 19.55 -12.81
C VAL A 342 14.67 20.42 -13.99
N GLN A 343 13.40 20.29 -14.41
CA GLN A 343 12.81 21.13 -15.45
C GLN A 343 12.08 22.32 -14.82
N VAL A 344 12.13 23.47 -15.48
CA VAL A 344 11.29 24.63 -15.12
C VAL A 344 9.84 24.28 -15.42
N GLN A 345 8.99 24.36 -14.41
CA GLN A 345 7.58 24.01 -14.51
C GLN A 345 6.72 25.23 -14.83
N VAL A 346 5.51 24.99 -15.35
CA VAL A 346 4.60 26.08 -15.74
C VAL A 346 4.27 26.96 -14.53
N GLY A 347 4.60 28.25 -14.63
CA GLY A 347 4.40 29.23 -13.55
C GLY A 347 5.55 29.35 -12.55
N GLU A 348 6.65 28.62 -12.74
CA GLU A 348 7.87 28.73 -11.94
C GLU A 348 8.98 29.45 -12.72
N VAL A 349 9.89 30.12 -12.02
CA VAL A 349 11.01 30.86 -12.62
C VAL A 349 12.32 30.06 -12.67
N MET A 350 12.44 29.03 -11.83
CA MET A 350 13.61 28.15 -11.73
C MET A 350 13.17 26.71 -11.45
N PRO A 351 14.01 25.71 -11.77
CA PRO A 351 13.77 24.34 -11.36
C PRO A 351 13.62 24.21 -9.84
N PHE A 352 12.71 23.35 -9.39
CA PHE A 352 12.45 23.19 -7.96
C PHE A 352 13.62 22.56 -7.20
N ILE A 353 14.49 21.81 -7.89
CA ILE A 353 15.74 21.30 -7.30
C ILE A 353 16.61 22.44 -6.72
N ASP A 354 16.63 23.61 -7.35
CA ASP A 354 17.44 24.74 -6.86
C ASP A 354 16.91 25.29 -5.53
N GLU A 355 15.58 25.34 -5.39
CA GLU A 355 14.89 25.72 -4.15
C GLU A 355 15.20 24.71 -3.04
N ILE A 356 15.18 23.41 -3.35
CA ILE A 356 15.54 22.35 -2.39
C ILE A 356 17.00 22.50 -1.95
N LEU A 357 17.94 22.63 -2.89
CA LEU A 357 19.37 22.73 -2.60
C LEU A 357 19.72 23.96 -1.75
N ASN A 358 19.03 25.09 -1.97
CA ASN A 358 19.21 26.30 -1.16
C ASN A 358 18.74 26.12 0.29
N ASN A 359 17.78 25.23 0.53
CA ASN A 359 17.11 25.04 1.82
C ASN A 359 17.43 23.68 2.47
N ILE A 360 18.45 22.94 1.99
CA ILE A 360 18.79 21.63 2.56
C ILE A 360 18.97 21.73 4.08
N ASN A 361 19.77 22.68 4.55
CA ASN A 361 20.07 22.85 5.98
C ASN A 361 18.80 23.07 6.81
N THR A 362 17.83 23.81 6.29
CA THR A 362 16.56 24.05 7.00
C THR A 362 15.64 22.85 6.93
N ILE A 363 15.66 22.06 5.86
CA ILE A 363 14.79 20.88 5.70
C ILE A 363 15.25 19.72 6.60
N ILE A 364 16.56 19.50 6.70
CA ILE A 364 17.11 18.30 7.36
C ILE A 364 17.49 18.48 8.84
N CYS A 365 17.31 19.68 9.42
CA CYS A 365 17.91 20.02 10.72
C CYS A 365 17.43 19.13 11.88
N ASP A 366 16.20 18.61 11.81
CA ASP A 366 15.59 17.78 12.84
C ASP A 366 15.62 16.28 12.50
N LEU A 367 16.22 15.92 11.35
CA LEU A 367 16.28 14.53 10.89
C LEU A 367 17.44 13.76 11.52
N GLN A 368 17.19 12.48 11.80
CA GLN A 368 18.20 11.53 12.23
C GLN A 368 19.15 11.17 11.07
N PRO A 369 20.39 10.71 11.34
CA PRO A 369 21.37 10.43 10.29
C PRO A 369 20.87 9.50 9.17
N GLN A 370 20.12 8.45 9.51
CA GLN A 370 19.54 7.54 8.53
C GLN A 370 18.52 8.23 7.60
N GLN A 371 17.67 9.10 8.17
CA GLN A 371 16.69 9.88 7.41
C GLN A 371 17.38 10.92 6.52
N VAL A 372 18.46 11.54 7.01
CA VAL A 372 19.32 12.41 6.19
C VAL A 372 19.87 11.64 5.01
N HIS A 373 20.37 10.41 5.20
CA HIS A 373 20.85 9.60 4.07
C HIS A 373 19.75 9.30 3.03
N THR A 374 18.55 8.93 3.47
CA THR A 374 17.39 8.73 2.59
C THR A 374 17.03 10.02 1.83
N PHE A 375 17.06 11.17 2.49
CA PHE A 375 16.83 12.47 1.87
C PHE A 375 17.87 12.78 0.78
N TYR A 376 19.15 12.59 1.07
CA TYR A 376 20.24 12.78 0.11
C TYR A 376 20.08 11.82 -1.08
N GLU A 377 19.76 10.54 -0.85
CA GLU A 377 19.48 9.59 -1.92
C GLU A 377 18.33 10.06 -2.82
N ALA A 378 17.23 10.56 -2.24
CA ALA A 378 16.09 11.11 -2.96
C ALA A 378 16.50 12.27 -3.89
N VAL A 379 17.25 13.24 -3.36
CA VAL A 379 17.78 14.37 -4.14
C VAL A 379 18.72 13.86 -5.25
N GLY A 380 19.53 12.84 -4.97
CA GLY A 380 20.39 12.16 -5.95
C GLY A 380 19.63 11.63 -7.18
N TYR A 381 18.43 11.05 -7.02
CA TYR A 381 17.60 10.63 -8.15
C TYR A 381 17.15 11.80 -9.03
N MET A 382 16.91 12.98 -8.44
CA MET A 382 16.56 14.20 -9.18
C MET A 382 17.75 14.69 -9.99
N ILE A 383 18.93 14.79 -9.37
CA ILE A 383 20.18 15.20 -10.02
C ILE A 383 20.52 14.26 -11.19
N GLY A 384 20.36 12.96 -11.00
CA GLY A 384 20.55 11.95 -12.05
C GLY A 384 19.56 12.05 -13.22
N ALA A 385 18.52 12.89 -13.14
CA ALA A 385 17.62 13.19 -14.25
C ALA A 385 18.01 14.45 -15.04
N GLN A 386 18.97 15.25 -14.58
CA GLN A 386 19.54 16.34 -15.37
C GLN A 386 20.44 15.76 -16.47
N THR A 387 20.17 16.10 -17.72
CA THR A 387 20.89 15.57 -18.89
C THR A 387 22.01 16.49 -19.35
N ASP A 388 21.96 17.78 -19.01
CA ASP A 388 23.06 18.72 -19.27
C ASP A 388 24.17 18.50 -18.23
N GLN A 389 25.34 18.05 -18.70
CA GLN A 389 26.46 17.72 -17.83
C GLN A 389 26.99 18.93 -17.05
N ALA A 390 27.09 20.10 -17.67
CA ALA A 390 27.63 21.29 -17.01
C ALA A 390 26.68 21.75 -15.89
N VAL A 391 25.37 21.70 -16.15
CA VAL A 391 24.35 22.01 -15.13
C VAL A 391 24.35 20.94 -14.03
N GLN A 392 24.45 19.66 -14.39
CA GLN A 392 24.48 18.56 -13.44
C GLN A 392 25.68 18.66 -12.49
N GLU A 393 26.88 18.96 -13.02
CA GLU A 393 28.10 19.14 -12.22
C GLU A 393 27.93 20.28 -11.21
N HIS A 394 27.38 21.42 -11.64
CA HIS A 394 27.11 22.55 -10.73
C HIS A 394 26.10 22.20 -9.63
N ILE A 395 25.04 21.46 -9.98
CA ILE A 395 24.04 20.99 -9.01
C ILE A 395 24.69 20.01 -8.01
N ILE A 396 25.60 19.13 -8.46
CA ILE A 396 26.34 18.19 -7.59
C ILE A 396 27.24 18.94 -6.60
N GLU A 397 27.97 19.96 -7.06
CA GLU A 397 28.83 20.79 -6.18
C GLU A 397 28.01 21.41 -5.05
N LYS A 398 26.87 22.00 -5.39
CA LYS A 398 25.97 22.62 -4.40
C LYS A 398 25.32 21.59 -3.48
N TYR A 399 24.92 20.44 -4.02
CA TYR A 399 24.33 19.33 -3.27
C TYR A 399 25.29 18.75 -2.22
N MET A 400 26.58 18.62 -2.56
CA MET A 400 27.60 18.09 -1.64
C MET A 400 28.26 19.15 -0.76
N LEU A 401 27.82 20.41 -0.81
CA LEU A 401 28.45 21.52 -0.10
C LEU A 401 28.54 21.26 1.41
N LEU A 402 27.43 20.91 2.07
CA LEU A 402 27.40 20.71 3.53
C LEU A 402 28.27 19.51 3.96
N PRO A 403 28.13 18.30 3.37
CA PRO A 403 29.02 17.19 3.69
C PRO A 403 30.50 17.49 3.46
N ASN A 404 30.84 18.17 2.36
CA ASN A 404 32.22 18.53 2.03
C ASN A 404 32.80 19.55 3.03
N GLN A 405 32.02 20.53 3.50
CA GLN A 405 32.47 21.47 4.53
C GLN A 405 32.85 20.77 5.84
N VAL A 406 32.04 19.79 6.26
CA VAL A 406 32.34 18.98 7.46
C VAL A 406 33.59 18.13 7.22
N TRP A 407 33.70 17.50 6.06
CA TRP A 407 34.87 16.71 5.67
C TRP A 407 36.15 17.54 5.66
N ASP A 408 36.14 18.71 5.01
CA ASP A 408 37.30 19.61 4.92
C ASP A 408 37.76 20.07 6.30
N SER A 409 36.82 20.36 7.22
CA SER A 409 37.14 20.67 8.61
C SER A 409 37.82 19.49 9.32
N ILE A 410 37.33 18.27 9.13
CA ILE A 410 37.95 17.04 9.68
C ILE A 410 39.36 16.84 9.13
N ILE A 411 39.56 16.99 7.81
CA ILE A 411 40.86 16.88 7.16
C ILE A 411 41.84 17.94 7.65
N GLN A 412 41.39 19.19 7.81
CA GLN A 412 42.22 20.27 8.35
C GLN A 412 42.64 19.98 9.80
N GLN A 413 41.74 19.47 10.63
CA GLN A 413 42.06 19.08 12.01
C GLN A 413 43.05 17.91 12.04
N ALA A 414 42.84 16.87 11.23
CA ALA A 414 43.75 15.73 11.12
C ALA A 414 45.16 16.15 10.66
N THR A 415 45.24 17.09 9.72
CA THR A 415 46.50 17.66 9.24
C THR A 415 47.23 18.44 10.34
N LYS A 416 46.50 19.24 11.13
CA LYS A 416 47.05 19.97 12.29
C LYS A 416 47.60 19.03 13.35
N VAL A 417 46.87 17.96 13.70
CA VAL A 417 47.34 16.95 14.67
C VAL A 417 48.61 16.25 14.21
N ARG A 418 48.72 15.92 12.91
CA ARG A 418 49.92 15.31 12.33
C ARG A 418 51.14 16.23 12.45
N HIS A 419 50.97 17.54 12.26
CA HIS A 419 52.04 18.52 12.46
C HIS A 419 52.43 18.71 13.93
N SER A 420 51.47 18.62 14.86
CA SER A 420 51.74 18.68 16.31
C SER A 420 52.46 17.43 16.84
N CYS A 421 52.12 16.22 16.35
CA CYS A 421 52.82 14.97 16.70
C CYS A 421 54.26 14.92 16.17
N ASN A 422 54.57 15.60 15.06
CA ASN A 422 55.95 15.70 14.57
C ASN A 422 56.83 16.65 15.42
N ASN A 423 56.22 17.47 16.30
CA ASN A 423 56.93 18.46 17.13
C ASN A 423 56.96 18.11 18.63
N GLN A 424 56.34 17.01 19.07
CA GLN A 424 56.44 16.52 20.45
C GLN A 424 56.75 15.03 20.45
N SER A 425 57.70 14.64 21.31
CA SER A 425 58.19 13.28 21.49
C SER A 425 57.04 12.26 21.53
N ILE A 426 57.17 11.21 20.72
CA ILE A 426 56.18 10.17 20.36
C ILE A 426 55.50 9.45 21.56
N HIS A 427 55.88 9.71 22.81
CA HIS A 427 55.41 8.97 23.97
C HIS A 427 54.17 9.53 24.69
N SER A 428 53.73 10.77 24.42
CA SER A 428 52.61 11.40 25.16
C SER A 428 51.29 11.51 24.38
N CYS A 429 51.27 11.30 23.05
CA CYS A 429 50.06 11.45 22.23
C CYS A 429 49.10 10.25 22.22
N ASN A 430 49.51 9.09 22.76
CA ASN A 430 48.72 7.86 22.65
C ASN A 430 47.48 7.81 23.56
N ASN A 431 47.38 8.61 24.62
CA ASN A 431 46.26 8.53 25.56
C ASN A 431 45.20 9.64 25.45
N GLN A 432 45.50 10.78 24.80
CA GLN A 432 44.51 11.87 24.65
C GLN A 432 43.79 11.87 23.30
N SER A 433 44.40 11.29 22.26
CA SER A 433 43.85 11.29 20.89
C SER A 433 42.81 10.17 20.66
N ILE A 434 42.89 9.08 21.42
CA ILE A 434 42.01 7.91 21.26
C ILE A 434 40.65 8.13 21.96
N HIS A 435 40.59 8.99 22.97
CA HIS A 435 39.35 9.29 23.70
C HIS A 435 38.51 10.42 23.08
N SER A 436 39.12 11.29 22.27
CA SER A 436 38.45 12.45 21.64
C SER A 436 37.84 12.14 20.27
N CYS A 437 38.29 11.08 19.60
CA CYS A 437 37.64 10.49 18.43
C CYS A 437 36.68 9.38 18.87
N ASN A 438 35.58 9.75 19.54
CA ASN A 438 34.58 8.77 19.93
C ASN A 438 33.91 8.14 18.68
N ASN A 439 33.70 6.83 18.74
CA ASN A 439 33.55 5.87 17.64
C ASN A 439 32.25 5.95 16.80
N GLN A 440 31.50 7.07 16.82
CA GLN A 440 30.22 7.21 16.09
C GLN A 440 30.30 8.18 14.90
N SER A 441 31.03 9.30 15.02
CA SER A 441 31.08 10.31 13.95
C SER A 441 31.94 9.90 12.77
N ILE A 442 33.04 9.17 13.00
CA ILE A 442 33.97 8.73 11.95
C ILE A 442 33.36 7.58 11.13
N HIS A 443 32.65 6.67 11.77
CA HIS A 443 31.97 5.56 11.08
C HIS A 443 30.82 6.08 10.19
N CYS A 444 30.08 7.10 10.66
CA CYS A 444 28.99 7.72 9.92
C CYS A 444 29.51 8.50 8.70
N VAL A 445 30.62 9.24 8.84
CA VAL A 445 31.23 10.02 7.75
C VAL A 445 31.95 9.13 6.72
N ILE A 446 32.62 8.06 7.13
CA ILE A 446 33.25 7.09 6.20
C ILE A 446 32.19 6.34 5.40
N ILE A 447 31.07 5.96 6.03
CA ILE A 447 29.94 5.36 5.29
C ILE A 447 29.34 6.40 4.35
N HIS A 448 29.17 7.66 4.76
CA HIS A 448 28.68 8.74 3.91
C HIS A 448 29.58 8.97 2.68
N PHE A 449 30.90 8.89 2.86
CA PHE A 449 31.87 9.05 1.78
C PHE A 449 31.93 7.83 0.86
N ILE A 450 31.90 6.60 1.40
CA ILE A 450 31.86 5.37 0.58
C ILE A 450 30.54 5.31 -0.21
N PHE A 451 29.40 5.64 0.42
CA PHE A 451 28.11 5.65 -0.26
C PHE A 451 28.06 6.75 -1.33
N CYS A 452 28.45 7.98 -1.03
CA CYS A 452 28.45 9.07 -2.01
C CYS A 452 29.45 8.84 -3.15
N THR A 453 30.66 8.36 -2.87
CA THR A 453 31.67 8.11 -3.91
C THR A 453 31.30 6.90 -4.76
N CYS A 454 30.78 5.82 -4.16
CA CYS A 454 30.28 4.67 -4.92
C CYS A 454 28.99 5.00 -5.70
N PHE A 455 28.13 5.88 -5.20
CA PHE A 455 26.91 6.32 -5.88
C PHE A 455 27.21 7.29 -7.03
N VAL A 456 28.13 8.23 -6.85
CA VAL A 456 28.65 9.09 -7.93
C VAL A 456 29.35 8.25 -9.01
N ASN A 457 30.13 7.23 -8.63
CA ASN A 457 30.75 6.33 -9.59
C ASN A 457 29.72 5.41 -10.30
N LYS A 458 28.65 4.98 -9.61
CA LYS A 458 27.53 4.24 -10.22
C LYS A 458 26.69 5.13 -11.16
N LEU A 459 26.50 6.40 -10.84
CA LEU A 459 25.81 7.37 -11.70
C LEU A 459 26.63 7.65 -12.96
N LYS A 460 27.96 7.78 -12.84
CA LYS A 460 28.88 7.87 -13.99
C LYS A 460 28.79 6.62 -14.87
N SER A 461 28.86 5.42 -14.29
CA SER A 461 28.78 4.16 -15.05
C SER A 461 27.40 3.90 -15.69
N ALA A 462 26.32 4.41 -15.09
CA ALA A 462 24.97 4.28 -15.64
C ALA A 462 24.72 5.26 -16.81
N SER A 463 25.42 6.39 -16.86
CA SER A 463 25.38 7.31 -17.99
C SER A 463 26.12 6.74 -19.22
N GLU A 464 27.21 6.01 -19.01
CA GLU A 464 28.03 5.40 -20.08
C GLU A 464 27.32 4.20 -20.75
N ASN A 465 26.43 3.50 -20.04
CA ASN A 465 25.67 2.36 -20.56
C ASN A 465 24.37 2.75 -21.31
N MET A 466 24.00 4.03 -21.39
CA MET A 466 22.84 4.51 -22.17
C MET A 466 23.22 5.15 -23.51
N THR A 467 24.49 5.13 -23.88
CA THR A 467 25.02 5.60 -25.19
C THR A 467 25.58 4.46 -26.05
N GLY A 468 25.11 3.22 -25.83
CA GLY A 468 25.43 2.04 -26.65
C GLY A 468 24.22 1.52 -27.39
#